data_AF-A0A1Q9P8X5-F1
#
_entry.id   AF-A0A1Q9P8X5-F1
#
_cell.length_a   1.000
_cell.length_b   1.000
_cell.length_c   1.000
_cell.angle_alpha   90.00
_cell.angle_beta   90.00
_cell.angle_gamma   90.00
#
_symmetry.space_group_name_H-M   'P 1'
#
loop_
_entity.id
_entity.type
_entity.pdbx_description
1 polymer ?
#
loop_
_entity_poly.entity_id
_entity_poly.type
_entity_poly.pdbx_seq_one_letter_code
_entity_poly.pdbx_strand_id
1 'polypeptide(L)'
;MSHHEGSPPEDAYYVDPKEMLSQYSVEWISLRKSYDEIKKQLLDVQEELTRLDRRLETGEITDGEHIILYKEKWSESTQIVQVKREVESRLYEIQREIRAANKQLKKAEEERRRRERMEEERSHAMIEWMSLKQGFDLVSARREEINTESDRLEVQRRNGSISDEEYRETRIEHIQQLAELSTVESDVKRRLAELLQIIRK
;
A
#
# COMPACT_ATOMS: atom_id res chain seq x y z
N MET A 1 18.18 -10.29 16.83
CA MET A 1 16.72 -10.47 17.00
C MET A 1 16.07 -9.18 16.54
N SER A 2 15.55 -9.16 15.30
CA SER A 2 14.88 -7.98 14.73
C SER A 2 13.39 -8.19 14.93
N HIS A 3 12.83 -7.46 15.90
CA HIS A 3 11.39 -7.41 16.09
C HIS A 3 10.73 -6.79 14.87
N HIS A 4 9.68 -7.45 14.41
CA HIS A 4 8.82 -7.07 13.30
C HIS A 4 7.99 -5.84 13.73
N GLU A 5 8.59 -4.65 13.71
CA GLU A 5 7.87 -3.38 13.89
C GLU A 5 7.05 -3.11 12.62
N GLY A 6 5.80 -3.55 12.63
CA GLY A 6 4.90 -3.36 11.50
C GLY A 6 3.61 -4.19 11.57
N SER A 7 3.57 -5.23 12.40
CA SER A 7 2.32 -5.92 12.68
C SER A 7 1.37 -4.95 13.40
N PRO A 8 0.15 -4.72 12.89
CA PRO A 8 -0.92 -4.16 13.70
C PRO A 8 -1.05 -5.01 14.97
N PRO A 9 -1.54 -4.47 16.10
CA PRO A 9 -1.85 -5.30 17.26
C PRO A 9 -2.67 -6.49 16.76
N GLU A 10 -2.28 -7.71 17.13
CA GLU A 10 -3.01 -8.94 16.79
C GLU A 10 -4.42 -8.83 17.36
N ASP A 11 -5.30 -8.18 16.60
CA ASP A 11 -6.72 -8.17 16.83
C ASP A 11 -7.15 -9.60 16.56
N ALA A 12 -7.60 -10.31 17.59
CA ALA A 12 -8.00 -11.71 17.52
C ALA A 12 -9.17 -11.93 16.52
N TYR A 13 -9.75 -10.84 16.01
CA TYR A 13 -10.80 -10.81 15.00
C TYR A 13 -10.34 -10.28 13.63
N TYR A 14 -9.04 -10.00 13.44
CA TYR A 14 -8.51 -9.61 12.13
C TYR A 14 -8.50 -10.81 11.19
N VAL A 15 -9.35 -10.76 10.16
CA VAL A 15 -9.34 -11.73 9.07
C VAL A 15 -8.57 -11.14 7.91
N ASP A 16 -7.59 -11.88 7.37
CA ASP A 16 -6.85 -11.46 6.18
C ASP A 16 -7.85 -11.29 5.01
N PRO A 17 -7.94 -10.10 4.39
CA PRO A 17 -8.78 -9.89 3.23
C PRO A 17 -8.54 -10.88 2.09
N LYS A 18 -7.33 -11.45 1.95
CA LYS A 18 -7.04 -12.51 0.96
C LYS A 18 -7.72 -13.83 1.30
N GLU A 19 -7.76 -14.18 2.58
CA GLU A 19 -8.43 -15.37 3.07
C GLU A 19 -9.95 -15.22 2.95
N MET A 20 -10.49 -14.04 3.29
CA MET A 20 -11.89 -13.71 3.03
C MET A 20 -12.26 -13.88 1.55
N LEU A 21 -11.44 -13.35 0.63
CA LEU A 21 -11.69 -13.48 -0.80
C LEU A 21 -11.67 -14.94 -1.28
N SER A 22 -10.79 -15.79 -0.74
CA SER A 22 -10.73 -17.19 -1.14
C SER A 22 -11.97 -17.95 -0.64
N GLN A 23 -12.37 -17.74 0.61
CA GLN A 23 -13.57 -18.34 1.20
C GLN A 23 -14.84 -17.90 0.45
N TYR A 24 -15.00 -16.60 0.22
CA TYR A 24 -16.13 -16.05 -0.52
C TYR A 24 -16.19 -16.49 -1.97
N SER A 25 -15.04 -16.67 -2.63
CA SER A 25 -14.99 -17.19 -3.99
C SER A 25 -15.56 -18.62 -4.08
N VAL A 26 -15.18 -19.48 -3.13
CA VAL A 26 -15.70 -20.86 -3.05
C VAL A 26 -17.20 -20.86 -2.73
N GLU A 27 -17.62 -20.08 -1.74
CA GLU A 27 -19.03 -19.96 -1.35
C GLU A 27 -19.88 -19.44 -2.52
N TRP A 28 -19.42 -18.42 -3.23
CA TRP A 28 -20.10 -17.85 -4.38
C TRP A 28 -20.28 -18.86 -5.53
N ILE A 29 -19.23 -19.64 -5.85
CA ILE A 29 -19.33 -20.70 -6.87
C ILE A 29 -20.36 -21.75 -6.46
N SER A 30 -20.35 -22.15 -5.18
CA SER A 30 -21.30 -23.12 -4.65
C SER A 30 -22.75 -22.62 -4.75
N LEU A 31 -23.01 -21.40 -4.26
CA LEU A 31 -24.34 -20.79 -4.30
C LEU A 31 -24.83 -20.56 -5.72
N ARG A 32 -23.93 -20.25 -6.66
CA ARG A 32 -24.30 -20.11 -8.07
C ARG A 32 -24.74 -21.43 -8.68
N LYS A 33 -24.09 -22.55 -8.33
CA LYS A 33 -24.54 -23.89 -8.73
C LYS A 33 -25.90 -24.21 -8.13
N SER A 34 -26.10 -23.97 -6.83
CA SER A 34 -27.39 -24.18 -6.17
C SER A 34 -28.50 -23.32 -6.81
N TYR A 35 -28.18 -22.08 -7.19
CA TYR A 35 -29.11 -21.21 -7.91
C TYR A 35 -29.51 -21.76 -9.28
N ASP A 36 -28.55 -22.30 -10.04
CA ASP A 36 -28.82 -22.93 -11.34
C ASP A 36 -29.62 -24.23 -11.19
N GLU A 37 -29.42 -24.99 -10.11
CA GLU A 37 -30.22 -26.16 -9.76
C GLU A 37 -31.67 -25.79 -9.39
N ILE A 38 -31.86 -24.76 -8.57
CA ILE A 38 -33.18 -24.23 -8.20
C ILE A 38 -33.96 -23.79 -9.45
N LYS A 39 -33.28 -23.17 -10.42
CA LYS A 39 -33.91 -22.82 -11.71
C LYS A 39 -34.39 -24.04 -12.47
N LYS A 40 -33.62 -25.13 -12.48
CA LYS A 40 -34.04 -26.39 -13.12
C LYS A 40 -35.27 -26.95 -12.43
N GLN A 41 -35.27 -27.02 -11.09
CA GLN A 41 -36.43 -27.48 -10.32
C GLN A 41 -37.70 -26.67 -10.63
N LEU A 42 -37.59 -25.34 -10.74
CA LEU A 42 -38.73 -24.51 -11.13
C LEU A 42 -39.23 -24.79 -12.56
N LEU A 43 -38.32 -25.05 -13.49
CA LEU A 43 -38.69 -25.45 -14.85
C LEU A 43 -39.37 -26.82 -14.88
N ASP A 44 -38.88 -27.77 -14.08
CA ASP A 44 -39.46 -29.11 -13.97
C ASP A 44 -40.90 -29.02 -13.40
N VAL A 45 -41.10 -28.23 -12.33
CA VAL A 45 -42.43 -27.98 -11.77
C VAL A 45 -43.35 -27.31 -12.79
N GLN A 46 -42.84 -26.36 -13.58
CA GLN A 46 -43.62 -25.74 -14.65
C GLN A 46 -44.03 -26.75 -15.73
N GLU A 47 -43.14 -27.65 -16.11
CA GLU A 47 -43.44 -28.72 -17.06
C GLU A 47 -44.50 -29.68 -16.50
N GLU A 48 -44.40 -30.05 -15.22
CA GLU A 48 -45.37 -30.90 -14.54
C GLU A 48 -46.76 -30.24 -14.45
N LEU A 49 -46.84 -28.96 -14.11
CA LEU A 49 -48.09 -28.18 -14.14
C LEU A 49 -48.70 -28.20 -15.55
N THR A 50 -47.88 -27.98 -16.59
CA THR A 50 -48.33 -28.04 -17.98
C THR A 50 -48.84 -29.43 -18.36
N ARG A 51 -48.21 -30.50 -17.84
CA ARG A 51 -48.68 -31.88 -18.03
C ARG A 51 -49.99 -32.14 -17.30
N LEU A 52 -50.19 -31.61 -16.09
CA LEU A 52 -51.45 -31.71 -15.37
C LEU A 52 -52.60 -31.06 -16.15
N ASP A 53 -52.36 -29.88 -16.72
CA ASP A 53 -53.35 -29.18 -17.55
C ASP A 53 -53.73 -30.02 -18.79
N ARG A 54 -52.75 -30.62 -19.47
CA ARG A 54 -53.03 -31.53 -20.59
C ARG A 54 -53.81 -32.77 -20.18
N ARG A 55 -53.50 -33.36 -19.03
CA ARG A 55 -54.23 -34.54 -18.52
C ARG A 55 -55.68 -34.21 -18.18
N LEU A 56 -55.94 -32.99 -17.74
CA LEU A 56 -57.30 -32.51 -17.55
C LEU A 56 -58.02 -32.34 -18.89
N GLU A 57 -57.36 -31.73 -19.88
CA GLU A 57 -57.91 -31.55 -21.24
C GLU A 57 -58.24 -32.89 -21.92
N THR A 58 -57.41 -33.92 -21.74
CA THR A 58 -57.65 -35.26 -22.28
C THR A 58 -58.67 -36.07 -21.47
N GLY A 59 -59.12 -35.56 -20.32
CA GLY A 59 -60.04 -36.24 -19.42
C GLY A 59 -59.42 -37.43 -18.66
N GLU A 60 -58.09 -37.53 -18.62
CA GLU A 60 -57.36 -38.56 -17.87
C GLU A 60 -57.49 -38.38 -16.35
N ILE A 61 -57.79 -37.16 -15.91
CA ILE A 61 -58.05 -36.81 -14.51
C ILE A 61 -59.31 -35.96 -14.41
N THR A 62 -59.95 -36.00 -13.24
CA THR A 62 -61.09 -35.15 -12.93
C THR A 62 -60.66 -33.75 -12.47
N ASP A 63 -61.56 -32.77 -12.57
CA ASP A 63 -61.34 -31.41 -12.03
C ASP A 63 -60.92 -31.44 -10.54
N GLY A 64 -61.51 -32.33 -9.75
CA GLY A 64 -61.20 -32.47 -8.33
C GLY A 64 -59.76 -32.96 -8.09
N GLU A 65 -59.31 -33.94 -8.86
CA GLU A 65 -57.93 -34.45 -8.80
C GLU A 65 -56.92 -33.41 -9.31
N HIS A 66 -57.26 -32.69 -10.38
CA HIS A 66 -56.42 -31.60 -10.91
C HIS A 66 -56.20 -30.52 -9.86
N ILE A 67 -57.26 -30.05 -9.18
CA ILE A 67 -57.14 -29.01 -8.14
C ILE A 67 -56.22 -29.45 -6.99
N ILE A 68 -56.27 -30.72 -6.58
CA ILE A 68 -55.42 -31.23 -5.49
C ILE A 68 -53.96 -31.25 -5.93
N LEU A 69 -53.65 -31.86 -7.08
CA LEU A 69 -52.30 -31.96 -7.61
C LEU A 69 -51.70 -30.60 -7.95
N TYR A 70 -52.51 -29.69 -8.49
CA TYR A 70 -52.09 -28.31 -8.79
C TYR A 70 -51.72 -27.56 -7.51
N LYS A 71 -52.52 -27.69 -6.43
CA LYS A 71 -52.20 -27.07 -5.14
C LYS A 71 -50.90 -27.59 -4.54
N GLU A 72 -50.65 -28.89 -4.65
CA GLU A 72 -49.40 -29.49 -4.18
C GLU A 72 -48.20 -28.92 -4.94
N LYS A 73 -48.27 -28.89 -6.28
CA LYS A 73 -47.20 -28.35 -7.13
C LYS A 73 -47.00 -26.85 -6.96
N TRP A 74 -48.08 -26.10 -6.71
CA TRP A 74 -48.00 -24.69 -6.36
C TRP A 74 -47.28 -24.46 -5.02
N SER A 75 -47.58 -25.29 -4.01
CA SER A 75 -46.89 -25.23 -2.71
C SER A 75 -45.40 -25.55 -2.86
N GLU A 76 -45.06 -26.58 -3.63
CA GLU A 76 -43.68 -26.94 -3.97
C GLU A 76 -42.95 -25.79 -4.66
N SER A 77 -43.56 -25.21 -5.70
CA SER A 77 -43.01 -24.03 -6.40
C SER A 77 -42.76 -22.85 -5.46
N THR A 78 -43.69 -22.60 -4.53
CA THR A 78 -43.57 -21.50 -3.56
C THR A 78 -42.37 -21.70 -2.63
N GLN A 79 -42.15 -22.93 -2.14
CA GLN A 79 -40.99 -23.26 -1.31
C GLN A 79 -39.69 -23.08 -2.09
N ILE A 80 -39.64 -23.57 -3.34
CA ILE A 80 -38.45 -23.42 -4.20
C ILE A 80 -38.15 -21.93 -4.45
N VAL A 81 -39.16 -21.09 -4.67
CA VAL A 81 -39.00 -19.63 -4.84
C VAL A 81 -38.48 -18.95 -3.57
N GLN A 82 -38.87 -19.40 -2.38
CA GLN A 82 -38.33 -18.87 -1.13
C GLN A 82 -36.82 -19.15 -1.01
N VAL A 83 -36.42 -20.41 -1.21
CA VAL A 83 -35.00 -20.81 -1.21
C VAL A 83 -34.22 -20.03 -2.27
N LYS A 84 -34.80 -19.83 -3.47
CA LYS A 84 -34.21 -19.02 -4.53
C LYS A 84 -33.86 -17.61 -4.04
N ARG A 85 -34.79 -16.95 -3.34
CA ARG A 85 -34.60 -15.57 -2.83
C ARG A 85 -33.51 -15.52 -1.76
N GLU A 86 -33.43 -16.52 -0.90
CA GLU A 86 -32.36 -16.62 0.11
C GLU A 86 -30.99 -16.77 -0.54
N VAL A 87 -30.87 -17.65 -1.54
CA VAL A 87 -29.63 -17.81 -2.32
C VAL A 87 -29.26 -16.53 -3.06
N GLU A 88 -30.22 -15.83 -3.68
CA GLU A 88 -29.97 -14.53 -4.33
C GLU A 88 -29.51 -13.46 -3.32
N SER A 89 -30.12 -13.40 -2.14
CA SER A 89 -29.71 -12.49 -1.06
C SER A 89 -28.27 -12.76 -0.64
N ARG A 90 -27.93 -14.04 -0.40
CA ARG A 90 -26.58 -14.44 0.02
C ARG A 90 -25.54 -14.15 -1.06
N LEU A 91 -25.85 -14.41 -2.33
CA LEU A 91 -24.98 -14.06 -3.46
C LEU A 91 -24.69 -12.55 -3.51
N TYR A 92 -25.71 -11.72 -3.26
CA TYR A 92 -25.55 -10.27 -3.23
C TYR A 92 -24.68 -9.80 -2.05
N GLU A 93 -24.85 -10.38 -0.87
CA GLU A 93 -24.01 -10.13 0.31
C GLU A 93 -22.55 -10.48 0.04
N ILE A 94 -22.27 -11.69 -0.45
CA ILE A 94 -20.91 -12.13 -0.78
C ILE A 94 -20.29 -11.19 -1.82
N GLN A 95 -21.05 -10.76 -2.83
CA GLN A 95 -20.54 -9.81 -3.82
C GLN A 95 -20.16 -8.46 -3.18
N ARG A 96 -20.95 -7.98 -2.21
CA ARG A 96 -20.65 -6.76 -1.46
C ARG A 96 -19.39 -6.94 -0.60
N GLU A 97 -19.24 -8.08 0.07
CA GLU A 97 -18.08 -8.41 0.90
C GLU A 97 -16.79 -8.53 0.07
N ILE A 98 -16.84 -9.20 -1.08
CA ILE A 98 -15.73 -9.27 -2.06
C ILE A 98 -15.28 -7.87 -2.50
N ARG A 99 -16.24 -6.97 -2.80
CA ARG A 99 -15.91 -5.59 -3.19
C ARG A 99 -15.24 -4.83 -2.04
N ALA A 100 -15.70 -5.03 -0.81
CA ALA A 100 -15.13 -4.39 0.37
C ALA A 100 -13.69 -4.89 0.64
N ALA A 101 -13.47 -6.21 0.61
CA ALA A 101 -12.16 -6.82 0.79
C ALA A 101 -11.16 -6.35 -0.27
N ASN A 102 -11.56 -6.32 -1.55
CA ASN A 102 -10.72 -5.78 -2.63
C ASN A 102 -10.34 -4.30 -2.41
N LYS A 103 -11.29 -3.48 -1.93
CA LYS A 103 -11.01 -2.07 -1.61
C LYS A 103 -10.00 -1.94 -0.47
N GLN A 104 -10.08 -2.80 0.54
CA GLN A 104 -9.12 -2.83 1.65
C GLN A 104 -7.72 -3.24 1.17
N LEU A 105 -7.61 -4.30 0.36
CA LEU A 105 -6.33 -4.74 -0.21
C LEU A 105 -5.66 -3.65 -1.04
N LYS A 106 -6.44 -2.96 -1.89
CA LYS A 106 -5.91 -1.85 -2.69
C LYS A 106 -5.34 -0.73 -1.83
N LYS A 107 -6.06 -0.33 -0.77
CA LYS A 107 -5.58 0.68 0.17
C LYS A 107 -4.31 0.24 0.90
N ALA A 108 -4.27 -1.00 1.36
CA ALA A 108 -3.10 -1.56 2.04
C ALA A 108 -1.87 -1.58 1.10
N GLU A 109 -2.05 -1.94 -0.17
CA GLU A 109 -0.98 -1.91 -1.16
C GLU A 109 -0.52 -0.49 -1.50
N GLU A 110 -1.44 0.47 -1.63
CA GLU A 110 -1.10 1.89 -1.83
C GLU A 110 -0.32 2.47 -0.64
N GLU A 111 -0.72 2.14 0.58
CA GLU A 111 0.01 2.51 1.80
C GLU A 111 1.39 1.86 1.85
N ARG A 112 1.51 0.57 1.50
CA ARG A 112 2.79 -0.13 1.45
C ARG A 112 3.74 0.56 0.46
N ARG A 113 3.29 0.80 -0.78
CA ARG A 113 4.08 1.52 -1.80
C ARG A 113 4.43 2.95 -1.37
N ARG A 114 3.57 3.61 -0.60
CA ARG A 114 3.89 4.93 -0.04
C ARG A 114 4.99 4.83 1.00
N ARG A 115 4.94 3.84 1.90
CA ARG A 115 5.99 3.60 2.90
C ARG A 115 7.31 3.23 2.25
N GLU A 116 7.30 2.31 1.28
CA GLU A 116 8.49 1.93 0.49
C GLU A 116 9.14 3.16 -0.15
N ARG A 117 8.37 4.04 -0.82
CA ARG A 117 8.92 5.28 -1.40
C ARG A 117 9.50 6.23 -0.36
N MET A 118 8.84 6.40 0.79
CA MET A 118 9.37 7.24 1.87
C MET A 118 10.66 6.66 2.44
N GLU A 119 10.76 5.33 2.55
CA GLU A 119 11.97 4.65 3.03
C GLU A 119 13.12 4.75 2.02
N GLU A 120 12.85 4.63 0.73
CA GLU A 120 13.81 4.89 -0.35
C GLU A 120 14.30 6.34 -0.33
N GLU A 121 13.39 7.31 -0.22
CA GLU A 121 13.72 8.74 -0.11
C GLU A 121 14.59 9.02 1.12
N ARG A 122 14.25 8.45 2.28
CA ARG A 122 15.07 8.57 3.50
C ARG A 122 16.44 7.92 3.33
N SER A 123 16.51 6.77 2.68
CA SER A 123 17.76 6.03 2.45
C SER A 123 18.69 6.81 1.51
N HIS A 124 18.16 7.34 0.40
CA HIS A 124 18.91 8.20 -0.50
C HIS A 124 19.38 9.47 0.21
N ALA A 125 18.49 10.12 0.99
CA ALA A 125 18.85 11.30 1.76
C ALA A 125 19.95 11.01 2.80
N MET A 126 19.91 9.83 3.43
CA MET A 126 20.94 9.39 4.38
C MET A 126 22.29 9.17 3.69
N ILE A 127 22.31 8.51 2.54
CA ILE A 127 23.53 8.29 1.75
C ILE A 127 24.15 9.63 1.35
N GLU A 128 23.33 10.55 0.82
CA GLU A 128 23.77 11.89 0.44
C GLU A 128 24.30 12.65 1.66
N TRP A 129 23.60 12.58 2.79
CA TRP A 129 24.01 13.23 4.04
C TRP A 129 25.36 12.73 4.53
N MET A 130 25.58 11.41 4.55
CA MET A 130 26.86 10.82 4.96
C MET A 130 28.01 11.27 4.04
N SER A 131 27.78 11.27 2.72
CA SER A 131 28.78 11.72 1.74
C SER A 131 29.14 13.20 1.93
N LEU A 132 28.13 14.06 2.08
CA LEU A 132 28.34 15.50 2.31
C LEU A 132 29.01 15.77 3.66
N LYS A 133 28.69 14.99 4.70
CA LYS A 133 29.31 15.14 6.02
C LYS A 133 30.80 14.82 5.95
N GLN A 134 31.18 13.74 5.26
CA GLN A 134 32.59 13.42 5.03
C GLN A 134 33.31 14.52 4.26
N GLY A 135 32.71 15.05 3.20
CA GLY A 135 33.27 16.18 2.45
C GLY A 135 33.41 17.45 3.29
N PHE A 136 32.42 17.74 4.14
CA PHE A 136 32.44 18.86 5.07
C PHE A 136 33.58 18.78 6.08
N ASP A 137 33.86 17.58 6.59
CA ASP A 137 34.95 17.35 7.54
C ASP A 137 36.32 17.57 6.87
N LEU A 138 36.49 17.20 5.59
CA LEU A 138 37.70 17.51 4.81
C LEU A 138 37.89 19.02 4.58
N VAL A 139 36.81 19.74 4.23
CA VAL A 139 36.83 21.21 4.07
C VAL A 139 37.21 21.90 5.38
N SER A 140 36.64 21.42 6.49
CA SER A 140 36.94 21.94 7.83
C SER A 140 38.40 21.72 8.21
N ALA A 141 38.96 20.53 7.92
CA ALA A 141 40.37 20.23 8.14
C ALA A 141 41.28 21.13 7.29
N ARG A 142 40.96 21.33 6.00
CA ARG A 142 41.74 22.22 5.12
C ARG A 142 41.76 23.66 5.62
N ARG A 143 40.63 24.14 6.16
CA ARG A 143 40.57 25.47 6.78
C ARG A 143 41.48 25.60 8.00
N GLU A 144 41.55 24.57 8.84
CA GLU A 144 42.43 24.53 10.00
C GLU A 144 43.92 24.52 9.60
N GLU A 145 44.25 23.80 8.52
CA GLU A 145 45.59 23.83 7.91
C GLU A 145 45.98 25.25 7.46
N ILE A 146 45.12 25.92 6.69
CA ILE A 146 45.40 27.29 6.18
C ILE A 146 45.54 28.29 7.34
N ASN A 147 44.76 28.15 8.41
CA ASN A 147 44.92 28.97 9.61
C ASN A 147 46.28 28.73 10.27
N THR A 148 46.69 27.46 10.39
CA THR A 148 48.00 27.10 10.96
C THR A 148 49.16 27.60 10.09
N GLU A 149 49.04 27.49 8.77
CA GLU A 149 50.00 28.04 7.80
C GLU A 149 50.08 29.57 7.90
N SER A 150 48.93 30.22 8.05
CA SER A 150 48.83 31.67 8.27
C SER A 150 49.51 32.12 9.56
N ASP A 151 49.34 31.39 10.66
CA ASP A 151 50.00 31.68 11.93
C ASP A 151 51.53 31.53 11.83
N ARG A 152 51.99 30.48 11.12
CA ARG A 152 53.42 30.29 10.83
C ARG A 152 53.99 31.42 9.99
N LEU A 153 53.25 31.86 8.97
CA LEU A 153 53.62 32.98 8.11
C LEU A 153 53.77 34.28 8.91
N GLU A 154 52.89 34.53 9.89
CA GLU A 154 53.02 35.68 10.80
C GLU A 154 54.28 35.62 11.67
N VAL A 155 54.63 34.44 12.19
CA VAL A 155 55.86 34.24 12.97
C VAL A 155 57.10 34.44 12.10
N GLN A 156 57.11 33.91 10.88
CA GLN A 156 58.22 34.08 9.94
C GLN A 156 58.44 35.56 9.57
N ARG A 157 57.36 36.32 9.36
CA ARG A 157 57.43 37.77 9.15
C ARG A 157 58.04 38.49 10.36
N ARG A 158 57.55 38.19 11.58
CA ARG A 158 58.03 38.83 12.81
C ARG A 158 59.52 38.57 13.05
N ASN A 159 60.00 37.39 12.66
CA ASN A 159 61.40 37.00 12.79
C ASN A 159 62.27 37.44 11.59
N GLY A 160 61.70 38.18 10.63
CA GLY A 160 62.41 38.69 9.45
C GLY A 160 62.87 37.61 8.47
N SER A 161 62.30 36.40 8.54
CA SER A 161 62.69 35.25 7.72
C SER A 161 62.12 35.28 6.30
N ILE A 162 61.14 36.14 6.04
CA ILE A 162 60.48 36.34 4.74
C ILE A 162 60.37 37.84 4.44
N SER A 163 60.27 38.20 3.16
CA SER A 163 60.08 39.59 2.76
C SER A 163 58.63 40.07 2.99
N ASP A 164 58.44 41.38 3.12
CA ASP A 164 57.09 41.96 3.27
C ASP A 164 56.23 41.75 2.00
N GLU A 165 56.85 41.63 0.82
CA GLU A 165 56.14 41.36 -0.43
C GLU A 165 55.64 39.91 -0.48
N GLU A 166 56.54 38.96 -0.20
CA GLU A 166 56.21 37.53 -0.09
C GLU A 166 55.13 37.27 0.96
N TYR A 167 55.20 37.95 2.11
CA TYR A 167 54.15 37.89 3.12
C TYR A 167 52.78 38.35 2.58
N ARG A 168 52.74 39.45 1.81
CA ARG A 168 51.48 40.00 1.27
C ARG A 168 50.86 39.06 0.24
N GLU A 169 51.67 38.54 -0.67
CA GLU A 169 51.21 37.61 -1.71
C GLU A 169 50.60 36.35 -1.09
N THR A 170 51.34 35.66 -0.21
CA THR A 170 50.86 34.44 0.45
C THR A 170 49.64 34.72 1.36
N ARG A 171 49.60 35.89 2.03
CA ARG A 171 48.45 36.26 2.86
C ARG A 171 47.19 36.50 2.03
N ILE A 172 47.31 37.14 0.87
CA ILE A 172 46.18 37.34 -0.05
C ILE A 172 45.66 36.00 -0.56
N GLU A 173 46.56 35.08 -0.93
CA GLU A 173 46.19 33.74 -1.37
C GLU A 173 45.43 32.97 -0.28
N HIS A 174 45.92 32.97 0.97
CA HIS A 174 45.22 32.34 2.08
C HIS A 174 43.83 32.94 2.33
N ILE A 175 43.69 34.27 2.23
CA ILE A 175 42.39 34.94 2.40
C ILE A 175 41.40 34.51 1.31
N GLN A 176 41.85 34.40 0.06
CA GLN A 176 41.01 33.93 -1.05
C GLN A 176 40.56 32.49 -0.82
N GLN A 177 41.48 31.59 -0.49
CA GLN A 177 41.17 30.19 -0.18
C GLN A 177 40.17 30.06 0.99
N LEU A 178 40.35 30.84 2.06
CA LEU A 178 39.42 30.85 3.20
C LEU A 178 38.03 31.37 2.83
N ALA A 179 37.93 32.37 1.95
CA ALA A 179 36.64 32.89 1.47
C ALA A 179 35.88 31.86 0.61
N GLU A 180 36.60 31.13 -0.25
CA GLU A 180 36.04 30.04 -1.04
C GLU A 180 35.52 28.90 -0.15
N LEU A 181 36.35 28.44 0.81
CA LEU A 181 35.96 27.40 1.76
C LEU A 181 34.75 27.82 2.61
N SER A 182 34.67 29.08 3.04
CA SER A 182 33.53 29.60 3.82
C SER A 182 32.20 29.54 3.04
N THR A 183 32.25 29.76 1.72
CA THR A 183 31.07 29.69 0.86
C THR A 183 30.61 28.23 0.73
N VAL A 184 31.55 27.32 0.43
CA VAL A 184 31.29 25.88 0.32
C VAL A 184 30.76 25.31 1.64
N GLU A 185 31.35 25.66 2.78
CA GLU A 185 30.88 25.23 4.10
C GLU A 185 29.42 25.63 4.35
N SER A 186 29.05 26.85 3.98
CA SER A 186 27.70 27.37 4.22
C SER A 186 26.66 26.63 3.37
N ASP A 187 26.97 26.39 2.11
CA ASP A 187 26.10 25.63 1.20
C ASP A 187 25.96 24.17 1.64
N VAL A 188 27.06 23.52 2.05
CA VAL A 188 27.03 22.14 2.56
C VAL A 188 26.25 22.05 3.87
N LYS A 189 26.42 22.99 4.81
CA LYS A 189 25.63 23.05 6.05
C LYS A 189 24.14 23.18 5.78
N ARG A 190 23.74 24.04 4.83
CA ARG A 190 22.33 24.18 4.41
C ARG A 190 21.80 22.85 3.88
N ARG A 191 22.54 22.21 2.97
CA ARG A 191 22.11 20.93 2.37
C ARG A 191 22.02 19.81 3.39
N LEU A 192 22.98 19.69 4.30
CA LEU A 192 22.94 18.73 5.41
C LEU A 192 21.69 18.92 6.29
N ALA A 193 21.29 20.16 6.55
CA ALA A 193 20.09 20.45 7.34
C ALA A 193 18.80 20.05 6.60
N GLU A 194 18.70 20.31 5.30
CA GLU A 194 17.58 19.88 4.45
C GLU A 194 17.43 18.35 4.44
N LEU A 195 18.54 17.63 4.25
CA LEU A 195 18.55 16.17 4.23
C LEU A 195 18.14 15.58 5.59
N LEU A 196 18.58 16.17 6.71
CA LEU A 196 18.13 15.75 8.03
C LEU A 196 16.62 15.92 8.22
N GLN A 197 15.98 16.93 7.62
CA GLN A 197 14.54 17.06 7.67
C GLN A 197 13.83 15.94 6.90
N ILE A 198 14.39 15.51 5.76
CA ILE A 198 13.85 14.38 4.99
C ILE A 198 14.01 13.08 5.76
N ILE A 199 15.18 12.85 6.37
CA ILE A 199 15.47 11.63 7.15
C ILE A 199 14.57 11.51 8.39
N ARG A 200 14.26 12.63 9.06
CA ARG A 200 13.46 12.66 10.30
C ARG A 200 11.95 12.57 10.06
N LYS A 201 11.47 12.95 8.88
CA LYS A 201 10.06 12.89 8.49
C LYS A 201 9.67 11.47 8.23
#